data_AF-A0A7Y0FMC1-F1
#
_entry.id   AF-A0A7Y0FMC1-F1
#
_cell.length_a   1.000
_cell.length_b   1.000
_cell.length_c   1.000
_cell.angle_alpha   90.00
_cell.angle_beta   90.00
_cell.angle_gamma   90.00
#
_symmetry.space_group_name_H-M   'P 1'
#
loop_
_entity.id
_entity.type
_entity.pdbx_description
1 polymer ?
#
loop_
_entity_poly.entity_id
_entity_poly.type
_entity_poly.pdbx_seq_one_letter_code
_entity_poly.pdbx_strand_id
1 'polypeptide(L)'
;MPFYNTAELRIQHDEALGLLRAEWMGDRSLARLQPALVTLQQLAEVKKITHVQLELNSLPDLSVFDQIWLATHWMPTVLPLPLQQVVLVLGSARVYNVHAIETLLAALRGLIHFDVQFFAQSEAGLHWLVPDPAALARLLAEWQPAHNLPGAERDSFAEYPPACGPPSPLALPT
;
A
#
# COMPACT_ATOMS: atom_id res chain seq x y z
N MET A 1 1.07 -4.11 -22.39
CA MET A 1 0.95 -3.27 -21.18
C MET A 1 1.97 -3.76 -20.15
N PRO A 2 2.98 -2.97 -19.75
CA PRO A 2 4.06 -3.44 -18.90
C PRO A 2 3.70 -3.34 -17.40
N PHE A 3 3.72 -4.48 -16.71
CA PHE A 3 3.85 -4.52 -15.25
C PHE A 3 5.30 -4.24 -14.89
N TYR A 4 5.52 -3.39 -13.89
CA TYR A 4 6.82 -3.20 -13.28
C TYR A 4 6.74 -3.80 -11.88
N ASN A 5 7.49 -4.87 -11.66
CA ASN A 5 7.65 -5.43 -10.32
C ASN A 5 9.06 -5.06 -9.85
N THR A 6 9.16 -4.23 -8.81
CA THR A 6 10.40 -4.16 -8.02
C THR A 6 10.26 -5.14 -6.86
N ALA A 7 11.30 -5.33 -6.04
CA ALA A 7 11.18 -6.24 -4.90
C ALA A 7 10.13 -5.75 -3.86
N GLU A 8 9.76 -4.48 -3.92
CA GLU A 8 8.97 -3.78 -2.89
C GLU A 8 7.67 -3.18 -3.42
N LEU A 9 7.51 -3.08 -4.73
CA LEU A 9 6.32 -2.51 -5.36
C LEU A 9 5.81 -3.38 -6.49
N ARG A 10 4.52 -3.71 -6.41
CA ARG A 10 3.76 -4.16 -7.56
C ARG A 10 3.12 -2.95 -8.23
N ILE A 11 3.31 -2.77 -9.53
CA ILE A 11 2.85 -1.58 -10.26
C ILE A 11 2.04 -1.97 -11.50
N GLN A 12 0.90 -1.29 -11.70
CA GLN A 12 0.06 -1.32 -12.90
C GLN A 12 -0.08 0.11 -13.40
N HIS A 13 0.04 0.27 -14.71
CA HIS A 13 -0.05 1.56 -15.37
C HIS A 13 -1.00 1.45 -16.55
N ASP A 14 -1.90 2.42 -16.66
CA ASP A 14 -2.79 2.57 -17.81
C ASP A 14 -2.60 3.95 -18.45
N GLU A 15 -2.06 3.95 -19.66
CA GLU A 15 -1.71 5.19 -20.37
C GLU A 15 -2.94 5.98 -20.82
N ALA A 16 -4.01 5.30 -21.22
CA ALA A 16 -5.22 5.96 -21.71
C ALA A 16 -5.94 6.73 -20.59
N LEU A 17 -5.86 6.21 -19.36
CA LEU A 17 -6.43 6.83 -18.17
C LEU A 17 -5.45 7.75 -17.43
N GLY A 18 -4.16 7.77 -17.81
CA GLY A 18 -3.12 8.45 -17.05
C GLY A 18 -3.02 7.93 -15.61
N LEU A 19 -3.27 6.64 -15.41
CA LEU A 19 -3.45 5.99 -14.11
C LEU A 19 -2.21 5.20 -13.72
N LEU A 20 -1.75 5.39 -12.48
CA LEU A 20 -0.73 4.57 -11.83
C LEU A 20 -1.30 3.94 -10.56
N ARG A 21 -1.34 2.62 -10.51
CA ARG A 21 -1.67 1.85 -9.31
C ARG A 21 -0.42 1.16 -8.79
N ALA A 22 -0.14 1.30 -7.51
CA ALA A 22 0.99 0.67 -6.86
C ALA A 22 0.59 0.06 -5.52
N GLU A 23 1.12 -1.13 -5.21
CA GLU A 23 0.96 -1.80 -3.92
C GLU A 23 2.32 -2.02 -3.28
N TRP A 24 2.42 -1.65 -2.01
CA TRP A 24 3.58 -1.93 -1.19
C TRP A 24 3.65 -3.42 -0.87
N MET A 25 4.65 -4.08 -1.46
CA MET A 25 5.00 -5.49 -1.27
C MET A 25 6.25 -5.68 -0.41
N GLY A 26 6.91 -4.59 -0.01
CA GLY A 26 8.09 -4.66 0.82
C GLY A 26 7.80 -5.43 2.11
N ASP A 27 8.74 -6.29 2.50
CA ASP A 27 8.74 -6.89 3.83
C ASP A 27 8.65 -5.78 4.90
N ARG A 28 8.41 -6.13 6.16
CA ARG A 28 8.09 -5.16 7.23
C ARG A 28 9.20 -4.12 7.52
N SER A 29 10.21 -3.97 6.67
CA SER A 29 11.25 -2.95 6.68
C SER A 29 10.86 -1.68 5.93
N LEU A 30 11.00 -0.54 6.60
CA LEU A 30 10.89 0.79 5.99
C LEU A 30 12.18 1.22 5.26
N ALA A 31 13.28 0.45 5.35
CA ALA A 31 14.55 0.82 4.75
C ALA A 31 14.47 1.01 3.22
N ARG A 32 13.47 0.41 2.58
CA ARG A 32 13.23 0.49 1.14
C ARG A 32 12.11 1.46 0.75
N LEU A 33 11.42 2.06 1.73
CA LEU A 33 10.29 2.95 1.45
C LEU A 33 10.72 4.17 0.62
N GLN A 34 11.76 4.87 1.05
CA GLN A 34 12.20 6.09 0.37
C GLN A 34 12.64 5.82 -1.09
N PRO A 35 13.52 4.83 -1.38
CA PRO A 35 13.85 4.48 -2.76
C PRO A 35 12.65 4.08 -3.63
N ALA A 36 11.69 3.35 -3.04
CA ALA A 36 10.47 2.93 -3.73
C ALA A 36 9.58 4.13 -4.09
N LEU A 37 9.38 5.06 -3.16
CA LEU A 37 8.62 6.29 -3.40
C LEU A 37 9.29 7.23 -4.41
N VAL A 38 10.63 7.29 -4.44
CA VAL A 38 11.37 8.01 -5.49
C VAL A 38 11.13 7.36 -6.86
N THR A 39 11.15 6.03 -6.93
CA THR A 39 10.88 5.31 -8.18
C THR A 39 9.46 5.57 -8.69
N LEU A 40 8.46 5.56 -7.79
CA LEU A 40 7.08 5.90 -8.15
C LEU A 40 6.95 7.34 -8.64
N GLN A 41 7.62 8.30 -7.98
CA GLN A 41 7.60 9.70 -8.38
C GLN A 41 8.21 9.87 -9.78
N GLN A 42 9.37 9.26 -10.05
CA GLN A 42 10.01 9.33 -11.37
C GLN A 42 9.14 8.71 -12.46
N LEU A 43 8.51 7.57 -12.17
CA LEU A 43 7.59 6.94 -13.10
C LEU A 43 6.38 7.85 -13.37
N ALA A 44 5.82 8.47 -12.34
CA ALA A 44 4.72 9.40 -12.45
C ALA A 44 5.07 10.62 -13.32
N GLU A 45 6.28 11.16 -13.15
CA GLU A 45 6.79 12.29 -13.91
C GLU A 45 7.01 11.96 -15.39
N VAL A 46 7.65 10.83 -15.68
CA VAL A 46 7.96 10.37 -17.04
C VAL A 46 6.69 10.03 -17.81
N LYS A 47 5.72 9.39 -17.15
CA LYS A 47 4.45 8.97 -17.77
C LYS A 47 3.36 10.03 -17.70
N LYS A 48 3.63 11.19 -17.10
CA LYS A 48 2.67 12.30 -16.93
C LYS A 48 1.36 11.82 -16.29
N ILE A 49 1.51 11.03 -15.22
CA ILE A 49 0.39 10.44 -14.48
C ILE A 49 -0.48 11.54 -13.88
N THR A 50 -1.78 11.37 -14.01
CA THR A 50 -2.81 12.27 -13.49
C THR A 50 -3.62 11.63 -12.35
N HIS A 51 -3.73 10.30 -12.33
CA HIS A 51 -4.48 9.54 -11.32
C HIS A 51 -3.56 8.53 -10.64
N VAL A 52 -3.56 8.49 -9.31
CA VAL A 52 -2.73 7.55 -8.55
C VAL A 52 -3.56 6.78 -7.54
N GLN A 53 -3.31 5.48 -7.42
CA GLN A 53 -3.73 4.67 -6.28
C GLN A 53 -2.52 4.03 -5.61
N LEU A 54 -2.32 4.29 -4.32
CA LEU A 54 -1.28 3.67 -3.51
C LEU A 54 -1.89 2.76 -2.44
N GLU A 55 -1.55 1.48 -2.49
CA GLU A 55 -1.97 0.49 -1.50
C GLU A 55 -0.88 0.27 -0.46
N LEU A 56 -1.16 0.72 0.76
CA LEU A 56 -0.18 0.80 1.85
C LEU A 56 -0.59 -0.08 3.06
N ASN A 57 -1.50 -1.04 2.86
CA ASN A 57 -1.99 -1.93 3.91
C ASN A 57 -0.86 -2.71 4.62
N SER A 58 0.13 -3.12 3.84
CA SER A 58 1.30 -3.87 4.31
C SER A 58 2.42 -2.96 4.84
N LEU A 59 2.29 -1.64 4.69
CA LEU A 59 3.30 -0.68 5.13
C LEU A 59 3.43 -0.70 6.66
N PRO A 60 4.65 -0.82 7.22
CA PRO A 60 4.89 -0.63 8.64
C PRO A 60 4.53 0.77 9.11
N ASP A 61 4.50 0.99 10.42
CA ASP A 61 4.22 2.30 10.99
C ASP A 61 5.36 3.28 10.69
N LEU A 62 5.04 4.43 10.12
CA LEU A 62 6.02 5.44 9.69
C LEU A 62 6.78 6.04 10.88
N SER A 63 8.11 5.96 10.85
CA SER A 63 8.92 6.65 11.85
C SER A 63 8.79 8.17 11.71
N VAL A 64 9.14 8.92 12.75
CA VAL A 64 9.20 10.39 12.68
C VAL A 64 10.18 10.85 11.59
N PHE A 65 11.28 10.13 11.39
CA PHE A 65 12.24 10.43 10.33
C PHE A 65 11.64 10.28 8.94
N ASP A 66 10.82 9.24 8.72
CA ASP A 66 10.14 9.02 7.44
C ASP A 66 9.11 10.12 7.18
N GLN A 67 8.35 10.52 8.20
CA GLN A 67 7.38 11.61 8.08
C GLN A 67 8.04 12.95 7.72
N ILE A 68 9.17 13.27 8.37
CA ILE A 68 9.96 14.47 8.03
C ILE A 68 10.49 14.38 6.61
N TRP A 69 11.03 13.22 6.20
CA TRP A 69 11.54 13.03 4.85
C TRP A 69 10.44 13.18 3.79
N LEU A 70 9.26 12.61 4.04
CA LEU A 70 8.09 12.77 3.17
C LEU A 70 7.74 14.26 3.00
N ALA A 71 7.70 15.02 4.09
CA ALA A 71 7.37 16.44 4.06
C ALA A 71 8.43 17.31 3.35
N THR A 72 9.70 17.03 3.60
CA THR A 72 10.81 17.94 3.22
C THR A 72 11.49 17.57 1.91
N HIS A 73 11.39 16.32 1.46
CA HIS A 73 12.08 15.82 0.27
C HIS A 73 11.11 15.28 -0.77
N TRP A 74 10.16 14.42 -0.39
CA TRP A 74 9.31 13.74 -1.36
C TRP A 74 8.11 14.59 -1.82
N MET A 75 7.35 15.19 -0.91
CA MET A 75 6.21 16.02 -1.29
C MET A 75 6.58 17.20 -2.23
N PRO A 76 7.69 17.92 -2.02
CA PRO A 76 8.12 18.96 -2.97
C PRO A 76 8.34 18.48 -4.41
N THR A 77 8.65 17.19 -4.62
CA THR A 77 8.81 16.61 -5.97
C THR A 77 7.50 16.06 -6.53
N VAL A 78 6.51 15.78 -5.69
CA VAL A 78 5.16 15.35 -6.07
C VAL A 78 4.25 16.54 -6.42
N LEU A 79 4.36 17.65 -5.68
CA LEU A 79 3.56 18.86 -5.89
C LEU A 79 3.59 19.45 -7.32
N PRO A 80 4.69 19.42 -8.10
CA PRO A 80 4.67 19.92 -9.48
C PRO A 80 4.11 18.92 -10.51
N LEU A 81 3.78 17.68 -10.12
CA LEU A 81 3.25 16.68 -11.04
C LEU A 81 1.83 17.05 -11.51
N PRO A 82 1.41 16.62 -12.71
CA PRO A 82 0.07 16.92 -13.24
C PRO A 82 -1.04 16.06 -12.59
N LEU A 83 -0.85 15.66 -11.32
CA LEU A 83 -1.83 14.89 -10.56
C LEU A 83 -3.14 15.68 -10.44
N GLN A 84 -4.24 14.94 -10.51
CA GLN A 84 -5.61 15.41 -10.31
C GLN A 84 -6.26 14.69 -9.14
N GLN A 85 -6.01 13.38 -9.01
CA GLN A 85 -6.62 12.54 -7.99
C GLN A 85 -5.62 11.51 -7.45
N VAL A 86 -5.58 11.39 -6.12
CA VAL A 86 -4.74 10.44 -5.39
C VAL A 86 -5.59 9.66 -4.40
N VAL A 87 -5.57 8.35 -4.53
CA VAL A 87 -6.19 7.40 -3.62
C VAL A 87 -5.11 6.77 -2.75
N LEU A 88 -5.33 6.81 -1.44
CA LEU A 88 -4.51 6.13 -0.45
C LEU A 88 -5.33 5.01 0.19
N VAL A 89 -4.91 3.77 -0.01
CA VAL A 89 -5.57 2.60 0.53
C VAL A 89 -4.83 2.14 1.79
N LEU A 90 -5.43 2.41 2.94
CA LEU A 90 -4.94 2.01 4.26
C LEU A 90 -6.07 1.36 5.05
N GLY A 91 -5.84 0.15 5.55
CA GLY A 91 -6.80 -0.57 6.36
C GLY A 91 -7.06 0.13 7.69
N SER A 92 -8.24 -0.06 8.26
CA SER A 92 -8.69 0.57 9.51
C SER A 92 -7.80 0.27 10.72
N ALA A 93 -7.00 -0.79 10.69
CA ALA A 93 -6.01 -1.11 11.72
C ALA A 93 -4.77 -0.19 11.70
N ARG A 94 -4.59 0.62 10.64
CA ARG A 94 -3.42 1.50 10.41
C ARG A 94 -3.68 2.95 10.83
N VAL A 95 -4.40 3.16 11.93
CA VAL A 95 -4.82 4.51 12.41
C VAL A 95 -3.64 5.47 12.53
N TYR A 96 -2.50 4.99 13.04
CA TYR A 96 -1.30 5.82 13.18
C TYR A 96 -0.78 6.34 11.83
N ASN A 97 -0.66 5.47 10.82
CA ASN A 97 -0.22 5.89 9.49
C ASN A 97 -1.22 6.82 8.81
N VAL A 98 -2.52 6.56 8.95
CA VAL A 98 -3.56 7.47 8.46
C VAL A 98 -3.36 8.86 9.08
N HIS A 99 -3.22 8.95 10.40
CA HIS A 99 -3.06 10.23 11.07
C HIS A 99 -1.76 10.97 10.70
N ALA A 100 -0.65 10.22 10.56
CA ALA A 100 0.63 10.77 10.12
C ALA A 100 0.52 11.39 8.71
N ILE A 101 -0.12 10.67 7.77
CA ILE A 101 -0.32 11.14 6.41
C ILE A 101 -1.31 12.31 6.37
N GLU A 102 -2.42 12.26 7.12
CA GLU A 102 -3.37 13.37 7.21
C GLU A 102 -2.70 14.64 7.74
N THR A 103 -1.86 14.51 8.77
CA THR A 103 -1.10 15.64 9.33
C THR A 103 -0.16 16.25 8.29
N LEU A 104 0.54 15.38 7.53
CA LEU A 104 1.39 15.80 6.41
C LEU A 104 0.59 16.56 5.33
N LEU A 105 -0.54 16.01 4.89
CA LEU A 105 -1.40 16.63 3.87
C LEU A 105 -1.98 17.96 4.36
N ALA A 106 -2.41 18.03 5.63
CA ALA A 106 -2.92 19.24 6.23
C ALA A 106 -1.87 20.36 6.26
N ALA A 107 -0.61 20.03 6.57
CA ALA A 107 0.50 20.99 6.55
C ALA A 107 0.78 21.56 5.15
N LEU A 108 0.44 20.81 4.10
CA LEU A 108 0.71 21.16 2.69
C LEU A 108 -0.55 21.58 1.92
N ARG A 109 -1.70 21.71 2.59
CA ARG A 109 -3.01 21.93 1.95
C ARG A 109 -3.05 23.13 0.98
N GLY A 110 -2.31 24.19 1.27
CA GLY A 110 -2.24 25.37 0.40
C GLY A 110 -1.41 25.20 -0.87
N LEU A 111 -0.63 24.11 -0.96
CA LEU A 111 0.25 23.79 -2.08
C LEU A 111 -0.31 22.64 -2.94
N ILE A 112 -1.11 21.76 -2.35
CA ILE A 112 -1.71 20.62 -3.05
C ILE A 112 -2.84 21.09 -3.97
N HIS A 113 -2.73 20.81 -5.27
CA HIS A 113 -3.72 21.17 -6.30
C HIS A 113 -4.55 19.97 -6.81
N PHE A 114 -4.42 18.82 -6.16
CA PHE A 114 -5.11 17.58 -6.50
C PHE A 114 -5.92 17.04 -5.32
N ASP A 115 -6.95 16.25 -5.62
CA ASP A 115 -7.79 15.63 -4.60
C ASP A 115 -7.10 14.42 -4.00
N VAL A 116 -7.15 14.28 -2.67
CA VAL A 116 -6.67 13.10 -1.96
C VAL A 116 -7.82 12.45 -1.21
N GLN A 117 -8.00 11.15 -1.40
CA GLN A 117 -9.04 10.36 -0.73
C GLN A 117 -8.45 9.10 -0.10
N PHE A 118 -8.98 8.74 1.08
CA PHE A 118 -8.60 7.54 1.81
C PHE A 118 -9.66 6.46 1.65
N PHE A 119 -9.23 5.23 1.41
CA PHE A 119 -10.10 4.08 1.31
C PHE A 119 -9.57 2.92 2.14
N ALA A 120 -10.48 2.17 2.78
CA ALA A 120 -10.13 0.93 3.45
C ALA A 120 -9.96 -0.24 2.46
N GLN A 121 -10.62 -0.16 1.31
CA GLN A 121 -10.64 -1.20 0.28
C GLN A 121 -10.09 -0.67 -1.04
N SER A 122 -9.21 -1.44 -1.63
CA SER A 122 -8.50 -1.09 -2.86
C SER A 122 -9.43 -0.92 -4.06
N GLU A 123 -10.40 -1.82 -4.21
CA GLU A 123 -11.36 -1.78 -5.32
C GLU A 123 -12.25 -0.54 -5.26
N ALA A 124 -12.67 -0.12 -4.07
CA ALA A 124 -13.48 1.09 -3.89
C ALA A 124 -12.73 2.36 -4.29
N GLY A 125 -11.44 2.43 -3.96
CA GLY A 125 -10.56 3.51 -4.40
C GLY A 125 -10.42 3.56 -5.92
N LEU A 126 -10.26 2.40 -6.56
CA LEU A 126 -10.11 2.34 -8.01
C LEU A 126 -11.42 2.72 -8.72
N HIS A 127 -12.56 2.33 -8.13
CA HIS A 127 -13.89 2.69 -8.63
C HIS A 127 -14.15 4.20 -8.58
N TRP A 128 -13.50 4.92 -7.66
CA TRP A 128 -13.55 6.38 -7.58
C TRP A 128 -12.68 7.06 -8.65
N LEU A 129 -11.53 6.46 -8.99
CA LEU A 129 -10.64 6.98 -10.04
C LEU A 129 -11.11 6.68 -11.46
N VAL A 130 -11.80 5.55 -11.67
CA VAL A 130 -12.14 5.05 -13.01
C VAL A 130 -13.65 5.09 -13.22
N PRO A 131 -14.18 6.10 -13.94
CA PRO A 131 -15.62 6.25 -14.13
C PRO A 131 -16.21 5.25 -15.12
N ASP A 132 -15.42 4.73 -16.06
CA ASP A 132 -15.86 3.73 -17.04
C ASP A 132 -15.84 2.31 -16.43
N PRO A 133 -17.00 1.64 -16.31
CA PRO A 133 -17.07 0.29 -15.76
C PRO A 133 -16.29 -0.75 -16.58
N ALA A 134 -16.19 -0.58 -17.90
CA ALA A 134 -15.47 -1.53 -18.76
C ALA A 134 -13.96 -1.46 -18.54
N ALA A 135 -13.41 -0.23 -18.50
CA ALA A 135 -12.02 -0.01 -18.13
C ALA A 135 -11.71 -0.50 -16.71
N LEU A 136 -12.60 -0.23 -15.75
CA LEU A 136 -12.44 -0.71 -14.37
C LEU A 136 -12.36 -2.24 -14.29
N ALA A 137 -13.30 -2.95 -14.93
CA ALA A 137 -13.32 -4.40 -14.94
C ALA A 137 -12.04 -5.00 -15.54
N ARG A 138 -11.52 -4.39 -16.61
CA ARG A 138 -10.23 -4.78 -17.21
C ARG A 138 -9.07 -4.57 -16.24
N LEU A 139 -8.98 -3.40 -15.61
CA LEU A 139 -7.89 -3.09 -14.66
C LEU A 139 -7.91 -4.03 -13.46
N LEU A 140 -9.09 -4.35 -12.94
CA LEU A 140 -9.25 -5.32 -11.85
C LEU A 140 -8.80 -6.72 -12.27
N ALA A 141 -9.21 -7.18 -13.45
CA ALA A 141 -8.81 -8.50 -13.98
C ALA A 141 -7.29 -8.59 -14.19
N GLU A 142 -6.67 -7.53 -14.69
CA GLU A 142 -5.21 -7.42 -14.83
C GLU A 142 -4.50 -7.42 -13.46
N TRP A 143 -5.10 -6.80 -12.44
CA TRP A 143 -4.53 -6.72 -11.10
C TRP A 143 -4.70 -8.00 -10.28
N GLN A 144 -5.57 -8.92 -10.69
CA GLN A 144 -5.65 -10.21 -10.03
C GLN A 144 -4.30 -10.93 -10.18
N PRO A 145 -3.66 -11.36 -9.09
CA PRO A 145 -2.46 -12.17 -9.21
C PRO A 145 -2.81 -13.46 -9.97
N ALA A 146 -1.85 -14.00 -10.72
CA ALA A 146 -1.88 -15.37 -11.23
C ALA A 146 -1.76 -16.40 -10.05
N HIS A 147 -2.48 -16.19 -8.95
CA HIS A 147 -2.43 -16.96 -7.72
C HIS A 147 -3.46 -18.11 -7.66
N ASN A 148 -3.86 -18.62 -8.83
CA ASN A 148 -4.43 -19.96 -8.96
C ASN A 148 -3.36 -20.96 -9.43
N LEU A 149 -2.18 -20.96 -8.78
CA LEU A 149 -1.33 -22.15 -8.77
C LEU A 149 -1.77 -23.02 -7.57
N PRO A 150 -2.26 -24.25 -7.80
CA PRO A 150 -2.55 -25.18 -6.71
C PRO A 150 -1.21 -25.59 -6.08
N GLY A 151 -0.90 -25.04 -4.91
CA GLY A 151 0.38 -25.32 -4.22
C GLY A 151 0.75 -24.38 -3.08
N ALA A 152 0.03 -23.27 -2.88
CA ALA A 152 0.11 -22.53 -1.62
C ALA A 152 -0.69 -23.29 -0.56
N GLU A 153 -0.09 -24.37 -0.06
CA GLU A 153 -0.40 -24.97 1.23
C GLU A 153 -0.47 -23.80 2.23
N ARG A 154 -1.69 -23.44 2.61
CA ARG A 154 -1.91 -22.61 3.79
C ARG A 154 -1.28 -23.43 4.91
N ASP A 155 -0.18 -22.93 5.45
CA ASP A 155 0.35 -23.36 6.73
C ASP A 155 -0.87 -23.51 7.64
N SER A 156 -1.24 -24.77 7.85
CA SER A 156 -2.24 -25.15 8.81
C SER A 156 -1.74 -24.56 10.10
N PHE A 157 -2.65 -23.93 10.84
CA PHE A 157 -2.43 -23.64 12.25
C PHE A 157 -1.76 -24.86 12.86
N ALA A 158 -0.48 -24.75 13.19
CA ALA A 158 0.17 -25.65 14.12
C ALA A 158 -0.61 -25.45 15.42
N GLU A 159 -1.58 -26.33 15.61
CA GLU A 159 -2.31 -26.53 16.84
C GLU A 159 -1.25 -26.71 17.92
N TYR A 160 -1.04 -25.67 18.73
CA TYR A 160 -0.22 -25.79 19.93
C TYR A 160 -0.85 -26.91 20.77
N PRO A 161 -0.13 -27.99 21.10
CA PRO A 161 -0.65 -28.94 22.07
C PRO A 161 -0.87 -28.20 23.40
N PRO A 162 -1.97 -28.45 24.12
CA PRO A 162 -2.20 -27.80 25.40
C PRO A 162 -1.06 -28.19 26.37
N ALA A 163 -0.23 -27.21 26.71
CA ALA A 163 0.75 -27.34 27.77
C ALA A 163 0.03 -27.32 29.13
N CYS A 164 0.45 -28.23 30.01
CA CYS A 164 0.13 -28.33 31.44
C CYS A 164 -1.24 -28.95 31.81
N GLY A 165 -1.28 -30.27 31.85
CA GLY A 165 -2.12 -30.98 32.82
C GLY A 165 -1.58 -30.80 34.25
N PRO A 166 -2.41 -30.92 35.30
CA PRO A 166 -1.99 -30.74 36.68
C PRO A 166 -1.01 -31.84 37.12
N PRO A 167 -0.07 -31.54 38.03
CA PRO A 167 0.89 -32.53 38.51
C PRO A 167 0.19 -33.66 39.27
N SER A 168 0.50 -34.90 38.92
CA SER A 168 0.10 -36.09 39.68
C SER A 168 0.77 -36.09 41.06
N PRO A 169 0.07 -36.49 42.13
CA PRO A 169 0.64 -36.53 43.48
C PRO A 169 1.69 -37.64 43.61
N LEU A 170 2.86 -37.27 44.12
CA LEU A 170 3.95 -38.16 44.52
C LEU A 170 3.46 -39.19 45.55
N ALA A 171 3.61 -40.47 45.23
CA ALA A 171 3.48 -41.57 46.19
C ALA A 171 4.71 -41.60 47.11
N LEU A 172 4.48 -41.57 48.42
CA LEU A 172 5.51 -41.79 49.44
C LEU A 172 5.73 -43.30 49.62
N PRO A 173 6.99 -43.78 49.72
CA PRO A 173 7.24 -45.16 50.12
C PRO A 173 7.05 -45.34 51.63
N THR A 174 6.37 -46.43 52.00
CA THR A 174 6.28 -47.01 53.35
C THR A 174 7.55 -47.73 53.77
#